data_AF-A0AAN8ENP5-F1
#
_entry.id   AF-A0AAN8ENP5-F1
#
_cell.length_a   1.000
_cell.length_b   1.000
_cell.length_c   1.000
_cell.angle_alpha   90.00
_cell.angle_beta   90.00
_cell.angle_gamma   90.00
#
_symmetry.space_group_name_H-M   'P 1'
#
loop_
_entity.id
_entity.type
_entity.pdbx_description
1 polymer ?
#
loop_
_entity_poly.entity_id
_entity_poly.type
_entity_poly.pdbx_seq_one_letter_code
_entity_poly.pdbx_strand_id
1 'polypeptide(L)'
;MARDHNLMRKVIENETPKRPAGQSSGYHLLTYGWLVDQIIRHTDEKHRGIGQFFREEITKPNGIDFHIGLNASEEYRVARSVLPTIVELIDQVWYEKRVAQQLFNFYMAGKVIHENF
;
A
#
# COMPACT_ATOMS: atom_id res chain seq x y z
N MET A 1 -1.36 13.22 11.26
CA MET A 1 -1.14 13.65 9.86
C MET A 1 -1.92 12.77 8.88
N ALA A 2 -1.59 11.48 8.72
CA ALA A 2 -2.20 10.58 7.72
C ALA A 2 -3.73 10.36 7.80
N ARG A 3 -4.35 10.56 8.97
CA ARG A 3 -5.81 10.44 9.17
C ARG A 3 -6.61 11.66 8.73
N ASP A 4 -5.94 12.79 8.49
CA ASP A 4 -6.59 14.02 8.03
C ASP A 4 -6.51 14.10 6.51
N HIS A 5 -7.61 13.77 5.86
CA HIS A 5 -7.71 13.76 4.39
C HIS A 5 -7.55 15.16 3.78
N ASN A 6 -7.97 16.22 4.47
CA ASN A 6 -7.82 17.59 3.97
C ASN A 6 -6.37 18.06 4.02
N LEU A 7 -5.65 17.66 5.06
CA LEU A 7 -4.22 17.91 5.15
C LEU A 7 -3.46 17.15 4.07
N MET A 8 -3.75 15.86 3.88
CA MET A 8 -3.11 15.04 2.84
C MET A 8 -3.40 15.57 1.44
N ARG A 9 -4.64 16.03 1.18
CA ARG A 9 -4.99 16.72 -0.07
C ARG A 9 -4.08 17.91 -0.32
N LYS A 10 -3.97 18.84 0.65
CA LYS A 10 -3.14 20.04 0.53
C LYS A 10 -1.66 19.72 0.30
N VAL A 11 -1.13 18.68 0.96
CA VAL A 11 0.26 18.25 0.76
C VAL A 11 0.48 17.79 -0.68
N ILE A 12 -0.43 16.96 -1.19
CA ILE A 12 -0.32 16.41 -2.55
C ILE A 12 -0.53 17.51 -3.61
N GLU A 13 -1.51 18.40 -3.41
CA GLU A 13 -1.79 19.53 -4.31
C GLU A 13 -0.60 20.49 -4.46
N ASN A 14 0.14 20.71 -3.38
CA ASN A 14 1.29 21.61 -3.37
C ASN A 14 2.59 20.94 -3.84
N GLU A 15 2.61 19.62 -4.03
CA GLU A 15 3.81 18.91 -4.46
C GLU A 15 4.01 19.08 -5.97
N THR A 16 5.18 19.60 -6.35
CA THR A 16 5.54 19.70 -7.77
C THR A 16 5.85 18.32 -8.34
N PRO A 17 5.21 17.90 -9.45
CA PRO A 17 5.51 16.63 -10.09
C PRO A 17 7.00 16.49 -10.41
N LYS A 18 7.61 15.37 -10.02
CA LYS A 18 9.05 15.12 -10.27
C LYS A 18 9.37 14.86 -11.74
N ARG A 19 8.36 14.52 -12.53
CA ARG A 19 8.45 14.26 -13.97
C ARG A 19 7.19 14.79 -14.64
N PRO A 20 7.25 15.17 -15.93
CA PRO A 20 6.06 15.58 -16.66
C PRO A 20 5.01 14.47 -16.72
N ALA A 21 3.74 14.84 -16.55
CA ALA A 21 2.62 13.90 -16.62
C ALA A 21 2.57 13.20 -17.99
N GLY A 22 2.29 11.90 -17.98
CA GLY A 22 2.17 11.08 -19.19
C GLY A 22 3.50 10.64 -19.83
N GLN A 23 4.64 11.20 -19.43
CA GLN A 23 5.95 10.83 -20.03
C GLN A 23 6.59 9.61 -19.38
N SER A 24 6.27 9.33 -18.11
CA SER A 24 6.81 8.16 -17.40
C SER A 24 5.89 7.76 -16.25
N SER A 25 6.03 6.51 -15.82
CA SER A 25 5.34 5.99 -14.63
C SER A 25 6.33 5.90 -13.47
N GLY A 26 5.90 6.39 -12.29
CA GLY A 26 6.58 6.19 -11.02
C GLY A 26 5.68 5.39 -10.11
N TYR A 27 6.24 4.46 -9.34
CA TYR A 27 5.44 3.71 -8.38
C TYR A 27 5.18 4.54 -7.11
N HIS A 28 3.94 4.97 -6.91
CA HIS A 28 3.50 5.77 -5.75
C HIS A 28 3.21 4.86 -4.54
N LEU A 29 4.24 4.19 -4.01
CA LEU A 29 4.12 3.19 -2.93
C LEU A 29 3.24 3.65 -1.77
N LEU A 30 3.41 4.91 -1.33
CA LEU A 30 2.66 5.47 -0.21
C LEU A 30 1.53 6.38 -0.68
N THR A 31 1.77 7.23 -1.68
CA THR A 31 0.86 8.34 -1.99
C THR A 31 -0.34 7.97 -2.87
N TYR A 32 -0.32 6.80 -3.51
CA TYR A 32 -1.37 6.38 -4.43
C TYR A 32 -2.76 6.33 -3.79
N GLY A 33 -2.87 5.75 -2.58
CA GLY A 33 -4.15 5.62 -1.89
C GLY A 33 -4.82 6.96 -1.59
N TRP A 34 -4.04 7.97 -1.18
CA TRP A 34 -4.57 9.31 -0.93
C TRP A 34 -4.97 10.03 -2.23
N LEU A 35 -4.22 9.86 -3.32
CA LEU A 35 -4.60 10.39 -4.64
C LEU A 35 -5.98 9.85 -5.08
N VAL A 36 -6.17 8.54 -5.01
CA VAL A 36 -7.46 7.90 -5.39
C VAL A 36 -8.59 8.33 -4.45
N ASP A 37 -8.33 8.43 -3.13
CA ASP A 37 -9.30 8.94 -2.17
C ASP A 37 -9.78 10.36 -2.51
N GLN A 38 -8.88 11.25 -2.92
CA GLN A 38 -9.27 12.59 -3.34
C GLN A 38 -10.09 12.58 -4.62
N ILE A 39 -9.73 11.78 -5.63
CA ILE A 39 -10.54 11.67 -6.85
C ILE A 39 -11.97 11.26 -6.50
N ILE A 40 -12.14 10.18 -5.74
CA ILE A 40 -13.46 9.67 -5.36
C ILE A 40 -14.27 10.72 -4.60
N ARG A 41 -13.68 11.41 -3.62
CA ARG A 41 -14.40 12.45 -2.85
C ARG A 41 -14.93 13.60 -3.71
N HIS A 42 -14.22 13.96 -4.77
CA HIS A 42 -14.64 15.04 -5.67
C HIS A 42 -15.61 14.59 -6.75
N THR A 43 -15.57 13.32 -7.16
CA THR A 43 -16.42 12.79 -8.25
C THR A 43 -17.66 12.05 -7.77
N ASP A 44 -17.66 11.50 -6.56
CA ASP A 44 -18.83 10.81 -5.98
C ASP A 44 -19.89 11.83 -5.58
N GLU A 45 -21.14 11.59 -6.00
CA GLU A 45 -22.28 12.49 -5.71
C GLU A 45 -22.52 12.69 -4.21
N LYS A 46 -22.19 11.66 -3.40
CA LYS A 46 -22.33 11.71 -1.94
C LYS A 46 -21.06 12.21 -1.24
N HIS A 47 -20.04 12.60 -2.00
CA HIS A 47 -18.73 13.06 -1.52
C HIS A 47 -18.07 12.12 -0.50
N ARG A 48 -18.29 10.81 -0.65
CA ARG A 48 -17.74 9.79 0.28
C ARG A 48 -16.24 9.63 0.10
N GLY A 49 -15.56 9.17 1.15
CA GLY A 49 -14.17 8.71 1.06
C GLY A 49 -14.06 7.33 0.42
N ILE A 50 -12.87 6.97 -0.05
CA ILE A 50 -12.63 5.70 -0.77
C ILE A 50 -13.13 4.47 0.00
N GLY A 51 -12.88 4.40 1.31
CA GLY A 51 -13.29 3.24 2.11
C GLY A 51 -14.80 3.10 2.25
N GLN A 52 -15.53 4.21 2.34
CA GLN A 52 -16.99 4.17 2.39
C GLN A 52 -17.59 3.84 1.02
N PHE A 53 -17.10 4.49 -0.04
CA PHE A 53 -17.51 4.21 -1.42
C PHE A 53 -17.28 2.73 -1.77
N PHE A 54 -16.06 2.23 -1.55
CA PHE A 54 -15.69 0.83 -1.81
C PHE A 54 -16.57 -0.14 -1.01
N ARG A 55 -16.89 0.21 0.24
CA ARG A 55 -17.77 -0.63 1.06
C ARG A 55 -19.19 -0.71 0.50
N GLU A 56 -19.77 0.43 0.16
CA GLU A 56 -21.19 0.54 -0.22
C GLU A 56 -21.46 0.11 -1.66
N GLU A 57 -20.58 0.44 -2.60
CA GLU A 57 -20.80 0.21 -4.03
C GLU A 57 -20.18 -1.10 -4.54
N ILE A 58 -19.15 -1.63 -3.86
CA ILE A 58 -18.37 -2.78 -4.36
C ILE A 58 -18.50 -3.98 -3.42
N THR A 59 -18.07 -3.86 -2.16
CA THR A 59 -17.98 -5.06 -1.31
C THR A 59 -19.33 -5.56 -0.79
N LYS A 60 -20.17 -4.68 -0.24
CA LYS A 60 -21.48 -5.08 0.31
C LYS A 60 -22.39 -5.72 -0.74
N PRO A 61 -22.57 -5.15 -1.96
CA PRO A 61 -23.44 -5.75 -2.96
C PRO A 61 -22.95 -7.12 -3.46
N ASN A 62 -21.65 -7.39 -3.36
CA ASN A 62 -21.02 -8.62 -3.86
C ASN A 62 -20.65 -9.61 -2.74
N GLY A 63 -20.98 -9.33 -1.48
CA GLY A 63 -20.64 -10.19 -0.34
C GLY A 63 -19.13 -10.37 -0.12
N ILE A 64 -18.32 -9.38 -0.50
CA ILE A 64 -16.86 -9.46 -0.39
C ILE A 64 -16.41 -8.99 0.99
N ASP A 65 -15.60 -9.80 1.66
CA ASP A 65 -15.02 -9.45 2.97
C ASP A 65 -13.66 -8.78 2.81
N PHE A 66 -13.68 -7.50 2.43
CA PHE A 66 -12.50 -6.67 2.26
C PHE A 66 -12.74 -5.26 2.82
N HIS A 67 -11.77 -4.75 3.58
CA HIS A 67 -11.94 -3.48 4.29
C HIS A 67 -10.81 -2.48 3.98
N ILE A 68 -11.20 -1.27 3.61
CA ILE A 68 -10.34 -0.09 3.65
C ILE A 68 -10.79 0.73 4.85
N GLY A 69 -10.06 0.61 5.96
CA GLY A 69 -10.51 1.08 7.28
C GLY A 69 -11.44 0.06 7.94
N LEU A 70 -10.84 -0.93 8.61
CA LEU A 70 -11.56 -1.98 9.33
C LEU A 70 -12.29 -1.40 10.55
N ASN A 71 -13.50 -1.89 10.81
CA ASN A 71 -14.21 -1.56 12.05
C ASN A 71 -13.49 -2.21 13.24
N ALA A 72 -13.34 -1.48 14.34
CA ALA A 72 -12.76 -2.00 15.59
C ALA A 72 -13.45 -3.29 16.07
N SER A 73 -14.76 -3.46 15.81
CA SER A 73 -15.47 -4.69 16.15
C SER A 73 -14.93 -5.94 15.45
N GLU A 74 -14.25 -5.78 14.30
CA GLU A 74 -13.69 -6.87 13.49
C GLU A 74 -12.18 -7.06 13.72
N GLU A 75 -11.56 -6.26 14.60
CA GLU A 75 -10.11 -6.27 14.81
C GLU A 75 -9.59 -7.63 15.29
N TYR A 76 -10.41 -8.40 16.01
CA TYR A 76 -10.10 -9.76 16.46
C TYR A 76 -9.78 -10.75 15.32
N ARG A 77 -10.12 -10.41 14.08
CA ARG A 77 -9.91 -11.22 12.88
C ARG A 77 -8.57 -10.93 12.19
N VAL A 78 -7.88 -9.87 12.57
CA VAL A 78 -6.61 -9.46 11.94
C VAL A 78 -5.50 -10.42 12.37
N ALA A 79 -4.97 -11.18 11.41
CA ALA A 79 -3.81 -12.02 11.65
C ALA A 79 -2.59 -11.18 12.03
N ARG A 80 -1.83 -11.64 13.02
CA ARG A 80 -0.61 -10.96 13.44
C ARG A 80 0.45 -11.11 12.35
N SER A 81 0.89 -9.99 11.78
CA SER A 81 2.08 -9.97 10.93
C SER A 81 3.32 -9.99 11.82
N VAL A 82 4.16 -11.01 11.65
CA VAL A 82 5.46 -11.15 12.32
C VAL A 82 6.53 -11.42 11.29
N LEU A 83 7.75 -11.01 11.59
CA LEU A 83 8.90 -11.44 10.80
C LEU A 83 9.15 -12.94 11.04
N PRO A 84 9.61 -13.67 10.01
CA PRO A 84 10.00 -15.05 10.20
C PRO A 84 11.17 -15.13 11.18
N THR A 85 11.15 -16.16 12.01
CA THR A 85 12.31 -16.57 12.81
C THR A 85 13.41 -17.14 11.91
N ILE A 86 14.62 -17.27 12.45
CA ILE A 86 15.74 -17.89 11.71
C ILE A 86 15.42 -19.33 11.32
N VAL A 87 14.72 -20.08 12.18
CA VAL A 87 14.34 -21.48 11.91
C VAL A 87 13.33 -21.53 10.76
N GLU A 88 12.31 -20.69 10.78
CA GLU A 88 11.31 -20.60 9.69
C GLU A 88 11.94 -20.11 8.38
N LEU A 89 12.95 -19.24 8.45
CA LEU A 89 13.69 -18.81 7.25
C LEU A 89 14.48 -19.97 6.63
N ILE A 90 15.14 -20.78 7.46
CA ILE A 90 15.85 -21.99 7.00
C ILE A 90 14.86 -22.96 6.37
N ASP A 91 13.71 -23.17 7.01
CA ASP A 91 12.65 -24.04 6.50
C ASP A 91 12.12 -23.56 5.14
N GLN A 92 11.83 -22.26 5.00
CA GLN A 92 11.41 -21.66 3.73
C GLN A 92 12.44 -21.85 2.61
N VAL A 93 13.73 -21.67 2.91
CA VAL A 93 14.80 -21.91 1.94
C VAL A 93 14.89 -23.39 1.55
N TRP A 94 14.66 -24.30 2.49
CA TRP A 94 14.66 -25.73 2.23
C TRP A 94 13.53 -26.16 1.29
N TYR A 95 12.31 -25.67 1.53
CA TYR A 95 11.14 -25.94 0.70
C TYR A 95 11.18 -25.22 -0.66
N GLU A 96 11.65 -23.98 -0.69
CA GLU A 96 11.62 -23.11 -1.85
C GLU A 96 13.01 -22.50 -2.10
N LYS A 97 13.86 -23.23 -2.83
CA LYS A 97 15.25 -22.81 -3.11
C LYS A 97 15.38 -21.43 -3.77
N ARG A 98 14.32 -20.95 -4.43
CA ARG A 98 14.26 -19.59 -5.02
C ARG A 98 14.34 -18.49 -3.95
N VAL A 99 13.93 -18.77 -2.71
CA VAL A 99 14.06 -17.84 -1.58
C VAL A 99 15.54 -17.52 -1.32
N ALA A 100 16.43 -18.50 -1.38
CA ALA A 100 17.87 -18.26 -1.23
C ALA A 100 18.41 -17.31 -2.31
N GLN A 101 17.96 -17.48 -3.56
CA GLN A 101 18.34 -16.58 -4.65
C GLN A 101 17.80 -15.16 -4.43
N GLN A 102 16.57 -15.01 -3.95
CA GLN A 102 16.00 -13.70 -3.64
C GLN A 102 16.74 -12.99 -2.50
N LEU A 103 17.07 -13.72 -1.42
CA LEU A 103 17.84 -13.19 -0.29
C LEU A 103 19.23 -12.73 -0.73
N PHE A 104 19.90 -13.54 -1.57
CA PHE A 104 21.19 -13.16 -2.18
C PHE A 104 21.05 -11.91 -3.05
N ASN A 105 20.01 -11.83 -3.90
CA ASN A 105 19.78 -10.67 -4.74
C ASN A 105 19.54 -9.40 -3.90
N PHE A 106 18.78 -9.48 -2.80
CA PHE A 106 18.59 -8.34 -1.89
C PHE A 106 19.91 -7.89 -1.25
N TYR A 107 20.73 -8.84 -0.78
CA TYR A 107 22.03 -8.54 -0.20
C TYR A 107 22.97 -7.84 -1.21
N MET A 108 23.04 -8.36 -2.43
CA MET A 108 23.89 -7.80 -3.48
C MET A 108 23.38 -6.44 -3.97
N ALA A 109 22.06 -6.26 -4.13
CA ALA A 109 21.47 -4.98 -4.50
C ALA A 109 21.78 -3.87 -3.48
N GLY A 110 21.79 -4.20 -2.18
CA GLY A 110 22.20 -3.26 -1.13
C GLY A 110 23.63 -2.77 -1.29
N LYS A 111 24.58 -3.63 -1.71
CA LYS A 111 25.97 -3.23 -1.95
C LYS A 111 26.14 -2.32 -3.17
N VAL A 112 25.45 -2.63 -4.27
CA VAL A 112 25.53 -1.85 -5.51
C VAL A 112 25.00 -0.43 -5.33
N ILE A 113 23.99 -0.25 -4.48
CA ILE A 113 23.42 1.08 -4.19
C ILE A 113 24.39 1.91 -3.34
N HIS A 114 25.12 1.32 -2.40
CA HIS A 114 26.08 2.04 -1.56
C HIS A 114 27.39 2.45 -2.26
N GLU A 115 27.73 1.86 -3.42
CA GLU A 115 28.93 2.22 -4.18
C GLU A 115 28.69 3.32 -5.23
N ASN A 116 27.43 3.70 -5.48
CA ASN A 116 27.04 4.64 -6.55
C ASN A 116 26.40 5.95 -6.04
N PHE A 117 26.57 6.26 -4.74
CA PHE A 117 26.18 7.55 -4.13
C PHE A 117 27.32 8.12 -3.29
#